data_AF-A0A151BGJ8-F1
#
_entry.id   AF-A0A151BGJ8-F1
#
_cell.length_a   1.000
_cell.length_b   1.000
_cell.length_c   1.000
_cell.angle_alpha   90.00
_cell.angle_beta   90.00
_cell.angle_gamma   90.00
#
_symmetry.space_group_name_H-M   'P 1'
#
loop_
_entity.id
_entity.type
_entity.pdbx_description
1 polymer ?
#
loop_
_entity_poly.entity_id
_entity_poly.type
_entity_poly.pdbx_seq_one_letter_code
_entity_poly.pdbx_strand_id
1 'polypeptide(L)' 'MKKFRLLIHRKALKELNELSAEDREQILNAIFTLEADPFKGDIKPIKGLKGVFLELETIERLSQ' A
#
# COMPACT_ATOMS: atom_id res chain seq x y z
N MET A 1 -3.81 -20.42 7.88
CA MET A 1 -2.81 -19.70 7.05
C MET A 1 -2.20 -18.60 7.89
N LYS A 2 -0.87 -18.43 7.88
CA LYS A 2 -0.22 -17.31 8.56
C LYS A 2 -0.48 -16.04 7.73
N LYS A 3 -1.04 -15.02 8.36
CA LYS A 3 -1.26 -13.69 7.78
C LYS A 3 -0.12 -12.76 8.20
N PHE A 4 0.19 -11.77 7.36
CA PHE A 4 1.13 -10.71 7.71
C PHE A 4 0.46 -9.70 8.63
N ARG A 5 1.20 -9.20 9.62
CA ARG A 5 0.70 -8.12 10.48
C ARG A 5 0.89 -6.79 9.77
N LEU A 6 -0.21 -6.13 9.45
CA LEU A 6 -0.20 -4.78 8.86
C LEU A 6 0.06 -3.73 9.95
N LEU A 7 0.99 -2.82 9.69
CA LEU A 7 1.30 -1.68 10.54
C LEU A 7 1.37 -0.43 9.66
N ILE A 8 0.50 0.54 9.93
CA ILE A 8 0.49 1.82 9.21
C ILE A 8 1.13 2.87 10.11
N HIS A 9 2.16 3.55 9.60
CA HIS A 9 2.81 4.63 10.32
C HIS A 9 1.84 5.80 10.53
N ARG A 10 1.88 6.46 11.70
CA ARG A 10 0.93 7.52 12.07
C ARG A 10 0.89 8.69 11.07
N LYS A 11 2.04 9.03 10.46
CA LYS A 11 2.10 10.06 9.40
C LYS A 11 1.32 9.63 8.15
N ALA A 12 1.54 8.40 7.68
CA ALA A 12 0.83 7.86 6.53
C ALA A 12 -0.68 7.79 6.79
N LEU A 13 -1.11 7.44 8.02
CA LEU A 13 -2.53 7.46 8.39
C LEU A 13 -3.14 8.87 8.33
N LYS A 14 -2.36 9.92 8.65
CA LYS A 14 -2.83 11.29 8.54
C LYS A 14 -3.02 11.68 7.08
N GLU A 15 -2.02 11.40 6.24
CA GLU A 15 -2.09 11.65 4.79
C GLU A 15 -3.26 10.90 4.15
N LEU A 16 -3.49 9.65 4.54
CA LEU A 16 -4.61 8.83 4.06
C LEU A 16 -5.99 9.44 4.38
N ASN A 17 -6.12 10.15 5.51
CA ASN A 17 -7.35 10.82 5.89
C ASN A 17 -7.53 12.19 5.20
N GLU A 18 -6.46 12.76 4.65
CA GLU A 18 -6.51 14.00 3.86
C GLU A 18 -6.88 13.73 2.39
N LEU A 19 -6.87 12.47 1.95
CA LEU A 19 -7.32 12.04 0.64
C LEU A 19 -8.85 12.00 0.51
N SER A 20 -9.33 11.94 -0.73
CA SER A 20 -10.75 11.73 -1.02
C SER A 20 -11.22 10.39 -0.45
N ALA A 21 -12.52 10.25 -0.18
CA ALA A 21 -13.07 9.00 0.34
C ALA A 21 -12.83 7.82 -0.62
N GLU A 22 -12.87 8.08 -1.94
CA GLU A 22 -12.63 7.10 -2.98
C GLU A 22 -11.16 6.62 -2.98
N ASP A 23 -10.20 7.54 -3.02
CA ASP A 23 -8.77 7.21 -2.99
C ASP A 23 -8.40 6.48 -1.69
N ARG A 24 -8.94 6.94 -0.56
CA ARG A 24 -8.72 6.32 0.74
C ARG A 24 -9.21 4.88 0.76
N GLU A 25 -10.42 4.63 0.25
CA GLU A 25 -10.98 3.28 0.22
C GLU A 25 -10.19 2.34 -0.69
N GLN A 26 -9.74 2.84 -1.85
CA GLN A 26 -8.87 2.09 -2.76
C GLN A 26 -7.55 1.70 -2.08
N ILE A 27 -6.86 2.66 -1.46
CA ILE A 27 -5.58 2.40 -0.78
C ILE A 27 -5.76 1.43 0.39
N LEU A 28 -6.84 1.57 1.18
CA LEU A 28 -7.12 0.63 2.27
C LEU A 28 -7.34 -0.80 1.74
N ASN A 29 -8.10 -0.96 0.66
CA ASN A 29 -8.33 -2.28 0.04
C ASN A 29 -7.02 -2.90 -0.49
N ALA A 30 -6.14 -2.11 -1.09
CA ALA A 30 -4.81 -2.56 -1.49
C ALA A 30 -4.00 -3.03 -0.27
N ILE A 31 -3.93 -2.22 0.79
CA ILE A 31 -3.23 -2.55 2.04
C ILE A 31 -3.78 -3.84 2.67
N PHE A 32 -5.10 -4.04 2.70
CA PHE A 32 -5.71 -5.26 3.24
C PHE A 32 -5.36 -6.51 2.43
N THR A 33 -5.17 -6.38 1.11
CA THR A 33 -4.75 -7.48 0.26
C THR A 33 -3.33 -7.96 0.61
N LEU A 34 -2.46 -7.05 1.05
CA LEU A 34 -1.10 -7.35 1.53
C LEU A 34 -1.09 -8.19 2.82
N GLU A 35 -2.20 -8.25 3.58
CA GLU A 35 -2.33 -9.10 4.76
C GLU A 35 -2.16 -10.59 4.41
N ALA A 36 -2.67 -10.98 3.23
CA ALA A 36 -2.60 -12.36 2.75
C ALA A 36 -1.26 -12.65 2.07
N ASP A 37 -0.82 -11.78 1.16
CA ASP A 37 0.47 -11.89 0.48
C ASP A 37 0.98 -10.50 0.02
N PRO A 38 1.98 -9.93 0.72
CA PRO A 38 2.50 -8.59 0.45
C PRO A 38 3.47 -8.54 -0.73
N PHE A 39 3.81 -9.69 -1.34
CA PHE A 39 4.68 -9.78 -2.52
C PHE A 39 3.92 -10.16 -3.79
N LYS A 40 2.58 -10.15 -3.71
CA LYS A 40 1.69 -10.49 -4.82
C LYS A 40 1.44 -9.27 -5.69
N GLY A 41 1.67 -9.39 -7.00
CA GLY A 41 1.45 -8.31 -7.97
C GLY A 41 2.74 -7.66 -8.48
N ASP A 42 2.62 -6.44 -9.02
CA ASP A 42 3.77 -5.68 -9.58
C ASP A 42 4.47 -4.87 -8.48
N ILE A 43 5.33 -5.57 -7.75
CA ILE A 43 6.04 -5.01 -6.61
C ILE A 43 7.50 -4.76 -6.98
N LYS A 44 7.90 -3.48 -6.98
CA LYS A 44 9.27 -3.07 -7.30
C LYS A 44 10.01 -2.58 -6.06
N PRO A 45 11.22 -3.07 -5.79
CA PRO A 45 12.04 -2.53 -4.72
C PRO A 45 12.43 -1.07 -5.03
N ILE A 46 12.45 -0.22 -4.01
CA ILE A 46 12.95 1.15 -4.16
C ILE A 46 14.47 1.13 -4.17
N LYS A 47 15.09 1.63 -5.25
CA LYS A 47 16.55 1.74 -5.36
C LYS A 47 17.11 2.54 -4.17
N GLY A 48 18.06 1.96 -3.46
CA GLY A 48 18.74 2.59 -2.32
C GLY A 48 18.10 2.32 -0.95
N LEU A 49 16.92 1.70 -0.88
CA LEU A 49 16.25 1.35 0.38
C LEU A 49 16.07 -0.17 0.51
N LYS A 50 16.66 -0.77 1.55
CA LYS A 50 16.49 -2.21 1.83
C LYS A 50 15.16 -2.47 2.51
N GLY A 51 14.40 -3.44 2.01
CA GLY A 51 13.12 -3.86 2.59
C GLY A 51 11.96 -2.89 2.32
N VAL A 52 12.12 -1.96 1.38
CA VAL A 52 11.06 -1.03 0.96
C VAL A 52 10.67 -1.33 -0.48
N PHE A 53 9.37 -1.47 -0.69
CA PHE A 53 8.80 -1.89 -1.96
C PHE A 53 7.68 -0.92 -2.37
N LEU A 54 7.51 -0.73 -3.67
CA LEU A 54 6.42 0.00 -4.30
C LEU A 54 5.50 -1.00 -4.98
N GLU A 55 4.21 -0.90 -4.71
CA GLU A 55 3.20 -1.57 -5.50
C GLU A 55 2.78 -0.63 -6.64
N LEU A 56 3.08 -0.99 -7.89
CA LEU A 56 2.88 -0.10 -9.02
C LEU A 56 1.43 -0.07 -9.53
N GLU A 57 0.69 -1.16 -9.34
CA GLU A 57 -0.71 -1.24 -9.77
C GLU A 57 -1.58 -0.18 -9.08
N THR A 58 -1.38 0.04 -7.78
CA THR A 58 -2.05 1.12 -7.03
C THR A 58 -1.64 2.53 -7.50
N ILE A 59 -0.38 2.75 -7.91
CA ILE A 59 0.11 4.08 -8.31
C ILE A 59 -0.44 4.50 -9.67
N GLU A 60 -0.52 3.57 -10.64
CA GLU A 60 -1.09 3.88 -11.97
C GLU A 60 -2.57 4.23 -11.88
N ARG A 61 -3.31 3.59 -10.96
CA ARG A 61 -4.75 3.84 -10.77
C ARG A 61 -5.06 5.17 -10.07
N LEU A 62 -4.19 5.62 -9.16
CA LEU A 62 -4.34 6.92 -8.48
C LEU A 62 -3.90 8.13 -9.34
N SER A 63 -3.29 7.88 -10.50
CA SER A 63 -2.80 8.93 -11.41
C SER A 63 -3.74 9.23 -12.59
N GLN A 64 -4.91 8.59 -12.66
CA GLN A 64 -5.96 8.84 -13.66
C GLN A 64 -7.09 9.68 -13.07
#